data_AF-A0A2D1KMI6-F1
#
_entry.id   AF-A0A2D1KMI6-F1
#
_cell.length_a   1.000
_cell.length_b   1.000
_cell.length_c   1.000
_cell.angle_alpha   90.00
_cell.angle_beta   90.00
_cell.angle_gamma   90.00
#
_symmetry.space_group_name_H-M   'P 1'
#
loop_
_entity.id
_entity.type
_entity.pdbx_description
1 polymer ?
#
loop_
_entity_poly.entity_id
_entity_poly.type
_entity_poly.pdbx_seq_one_letter_code
_entity_poly.pdbx_strand_id
1 'polypeptide(L)'
;MEFKIGPKSYEIKFNYNAMFKANKEYSDIDKAGNSMNNGAANLFMRLISNDDTVLFDILKLYVDKKVTDERVLDAVDALTDGGKKIDEIHTELVEELKNSGFFSRAIESYKKTIEDGLEMLKKKDQTEDNENNIMAVERQLTLLNENL
;
A
#
# COMPACT_ATOMS: atom_id res chain seq x y z
N MET A 1 -11.55 7.85 -8.54
CA MET A 1 -12.19 8.66 -7.47
C MET A 1 -11.53 10.04 -7.35
N GLU A 2 -12.14 10.99 -6.65
CA GLU A 2 -11.56 12.34 -6.41
C GLU A 2 -11.66 12.75 -4.93
N PHE A 3 -10.76 13.65 -4.51
CA PHE A 3 -10.82 14.30 -3.19
C PHE A 3 -10.52 15.80 -3.32
N LYS A 4 -10.92 16.60 -2.33
CA LYS A 4 -10.78 18.05 -2.36
C LYS A 4 -9.95 18.56 -1.18
N ILE A 5 -9.12 19.57 -1.45
CA ILE A 5 -8.42 20.34 -0.42
C ILE A 5 -8.69 21.82 -0.67
N GLY A 6 -9.59 22.39 0.12
CA GLY A 6 -10.16 23.71 -0.14
C GLY A 6 -10.83 23.77 -1.52
N PRO A 7 -10.49 24.74 -2.40
CA PRO A 7 -11.12 24.86 -3.72
C PRO A 7 -10.54 23.92 -4.78
N LYS A 8 -9.46 23.19 -4.50
CA LYS A 8 -8.79 22.33 -5.47
C LYS A 8 -9.33 20.90 -5.39
N SER A 9 -9.69 20.32 -6.55
CA SER A 9 -9.98 18.89 -6.68
C SER A 9 -8.73 18.14 -7.16
N TYR A 10 -8.53 16.95 -6.63
CA TYR A 10 -7.43 16.04 -6.95
C TYR A 10 -8.03 14.70 -7.36
N GLU A 11 -7.66 14.24 -8.56
CA GLU A 11 -8.06 12.93 -9.05
C GLU A 11 -7.05 11.89 -8.55
N ILE A 12 -7.57 10.82 -7.93
CA ILE A 12 -6.77 9.66 -7.53
C ILE A 12 -6.73 8.71 -8.73
N LYS A 13 -5.54 8.60 -9.32
CA LYS A 13 -5.19 7.65 -10.38
C LYS A 13 -3.88 6.97 -10.07
N PHE A 14 -3.85 5.66 -10.08
CA PHE A 14 -2.63 4.88 -9.79
C PHE A 14 -1.74 4.75 -11.03
N ASN A 15 -1.33 5.87 -11.63
CA ASN A 15 -0.47 5.91 -12.81
C ASN A 15 1.04 5.75 -12.48
N TYR A 16 1.91 5.82 -13.49
CA TYR A 16 3.37 5.72 -13.30
C TYR A 16 3.92 6.73 -12.29
N ASN A 17 3.41 7.98 -12.29
CA ASN A 17 3.86 9.01 -11.36
C ASN A 17 3.46 8.67 -9.91
N ALA A 18 2.25 8.15 -9.69
CA ALA A 18 1.83 7.67 -8.37
C ALA A 18 2.71 6.51 -7.90
N MET A 19 3.01 5.53 -8.77
CA MET A 19 3.90 4.41 -8.45
C MET A 19 5.33 4.87 -8.14
N PHE A 20 5.88 5.80 -8.93
CA PHE A 20 7.20 6.37 -8.68
C PHE A 20 7.27 7.09 -7.33
N LYS A 21 6.26 7.91 -7.01
CA LYS A 21 6.17 8.59 -5.70
C LYS A 21 6.01 7.59 -4.56
N ALA A 22 5.17 6.57 -4.74
CA ALA A 22 4.97 5.53 -3.73
C ALA A 22 6.28 4.81 -3.43
N ASN A 23 7.02 4.38 -4.46
CA ASN A 23 8.31 3.74 -4.29
C ASN A 23 9.37 4.67 -3.69
N LYS A 24 9.30 5.97 -3.95
CA LYS A 24 10.24 6.93 -3.39
C LYS A 24 10.01 7.15 -1.89
N GLU A 25 8.75 7.28 -1.47
CA GLU A 25 8.42 7.75 -0.11
C GLU A 25 8.06 6.60 0.85
N TYR A 26 7.57 5.46 0.34
CA TYR A 26 7.00 4.38 1.16
C TYR A 26 7.66 3.00 0.96
N SER A 27 8.82 2.93 0.31
CA SER A 27 9.58 1.69 0.21
C SER A 27 10.31 1.38 1.52
N ASP A 28 10.49 0.10 1.77
CA ASP A 28 11.39 -0.37 2.82
C ASP A 28 12.84 -0.06 2.45
N ILE A 29 13.65 0.10 3.49
CA ILE A 29 15.08 0.33 3.38
C ILE A 29 15.82 -0.93 3.84
N ASP A 30 16.71 -1.46 3.01
CA ASP A 30 17.51 -2.62 3.34
C ASP A 30 18.57 -2.30 4.40
N LYS A 31 19.27 -3.33 4.89
CA LYS A 31 20.34 -3.17 5.90
C LYS A 31 21.51 -2.28 5.44
N ALA A 32 21.67 -2.08 4.13
CA ALA A 32 22.70 -1.25 3.54
C ALA A 32 22.21 0.19 3.25
N GLY A 33 20.97 0.53 3.61
CA GLY A 33 20.41 1.86 3.41
C GLY A 33 19.79 2.08 2.02
N ASN A 34 19.64 1.03 1.21
CA ASN A 34 19.06 1.15 -0.13
C ASN A 34 17.55 0.95 -0.10
N SER A 35 16.83 1.74 -0.91
CA SER A 35 15.40 1.53 -1.15
C SER A 35 15.16 0.21 -1.87
N MET A 36 14.20 -0.56 -1.36
CA MET A 36 13.73 -1.81 -1.97
C MET A 36 12.75 -1.59 -3.13
N ASN A 37 12.37 -0.34 -3.43
CA ASN A 37 11.44 0.03 -4.50
C ASN A 37 10.09 -0.72 -4.45
N ASN A 38 9.64 -1.08 -3.25
CA ASN A 38 8.40 -1.83 -3.00
C ASN A 38 7.26 -0.96 -2.43
N GLY A 39 7.42 0.37 -2.35
CA GLY A 39 6.44 1.26 -1.75
C GLY A 39 5.03 1.18 -2.35
N ALA A 40 4.92 0.97 -3.67
CA ALA A 40 3.64 0.71 -4.33
C ALA A 40 2.93 -0.55 -3.78
N ALA A 41 3.68 -1.63 -3.56
CA ALA A 41 3.15 -2.86 -2.98
C ALA A 41 2.87 -2.71 -1.48
N ASN A 42 3.68 -1.93 -0.75
CA ASN A 42 3.47 -1.63 0.67
C ASN A 42 2.16 -0.88 0.90
N LEU A 43 1.83 0.11 0.06
CA LEU A 43 0.52 0.79 0.14
C LEU A 43 -0.64 -0.18 -0.12
N PHE A 44 -0.51 -1.06 -1.10
CA PHE A 44 -1.53 -2.09 -1.36
C PHE A 44 -1.71 -3.03 -0.17
N MET A 45 -0.62 -3.54 0.39
CA MET A 45 -0.64 -4.41 1.58
C MET A 45 -1.36 -3.76 2.75
N ARG A 46 -1.09 -2.46 3.00
CA ARG A 46 -1.73 -1.71 4.08
C ARG A 46 -3.24 -1.53 3.84
N LEU A 47 -3.65 -1.23 2.61
CA LEU A 47 -5.07 -1.18 2.24
C LEU A 47 -5.79 -2.50 2.55
N ILE A 48 -5.27 -3.62 2.04
CA ILE A 48 -5.92 -4.93 2.21
C ILE A 48 -5.83 -5.46 3.65
N SER A 49 -4.95 -4.90 4.47
CA SER A 49 -4.83 -5.21 5.90
C SER A 49 -5.70 -4.32 6.79
N ASN A 50 -6.55 -3.47 6.20
CA ASN A 50 -7.39 -2.49 6.89
C ASN A 50 -6.58 -1.52 7.78
N ASP A 51 -5.40 -1.10 7.30
CA ASP A 51 -4.68 0.01 7.90
C ASP A 51 -5.22 1.34 7.35
N ASP A 52 -6.18 1.92 8.08
CA ASP A 52 -6.85 3.17 7.70
C ASP A 52 -5.89 4.36 7.53
N THR A 53 -4.70 4.31 8.15
CA THR A 53 -3.69 5.38 8.02
C THR A 53 -3.14 5.46 6.60
N VAL A 54 -3.29 4.41 5.79
CA VAL A 54 -2.84 4.38 4.40
C VAL A 54 -3.58 5.40 3.52
N LEU A 55 -4.80 5.79 3.90
CA LEU A 55 -5.57 6.78 3.14
C LEU A 55 -4.85 8.12 3.09
N PHE A 56 -4.30 8.56 4.23
CA PHE A 56 -3.47 9.76 4.30
C PHE A 56 -2.28 9.67 3.35
N ASP A 57 -1.55 8.55 3.38
CA ASP A 57 -0.36 8.35 2.55
C ASP A 57 -0.69 8.32 1.04
N ILE A 58 -1.81 7.71 0.67
CA ILE A 58 -2.31 7.72 -0.71
C ILE A 58 -2.63 9.15 -1.14
N LEU A 59 -3.35 9.94 -0.33
CA LEU A 59 -3.65 11.33 -0.68
C LEU A 59 -2.37 12.17 -0.82
N LYS A 60 -1.35 11.92 0.01
CA LYS A 60 -0.04 12.60 -0.05
C LYS A 60 0.68 12.39 -1.39
N LEU A 61 0.40 11.31 -2.12
CA LEU A 61 0.95 11.10 -3.47
C LEU A 61 0.50 12.17 -4.48
N TYR A 62 -0.67 12.77 -4.27
CA TYR A 62 -1.31 13.66 -5.25
C TYR A 62 -1.16 15.14 -4.92
N VAL A 63 -0.93 15.48 -3.66
CA VAL A 63 -0.84 16.88 -3.21
C VAL A 63 0.57 17.43 -3.35
N ASP A 64 0.67 18.76 -3.42
CA ASP A 64 1.94 19.46 -3.36
C ASP A 64 2.55 19.34 -1.95
N LYS A 65 3.89 19.31 -1.85
CA LYS A 65 4.61 19.28 -0.56
C LYS A 65 4.30 20.46 0.38
N LYS A 66 3.69 21.52 -0.13
CA LYS A 66 3.28 22.71 0.63
C LYS A 66 1.94 22.52 1.36
N VAL A 67 1.16 21.50 0.99
CA VAL A 67 -0.08 21.17 1.69
C VAL A 67 0.27 20.55 3.03
N THR A 68 -0.28 21.12 4.10
CA THR A 68 -0.07 20.66 5.47
C THR A 68 -0.76 19.33 5.71
N ASP A 69 -0.23 18.54 6.65
CA ASP A 69 -0.79 17.23 6.97
C ASP A 69 -2.23 17.35 7.50
N GLU A 70 -2.52 18.37 8.32
CA GLU A 70 -3.88 18.68 8.80
C GLU A 70 -4.89 18.80 7.64
N ARG A 71 -4.53 19.49 6.55
CA ARG A 71 -5.41 19.62 5.39
C ARG A 71 -5.61 18.32 4.62
N VAL A 72 -4.66 17.39 4.71
CA VAL A 72 -4.79 16.06 4.12
C VAL A 72 -5.65 15.18 5.01
N LEU A 73 -5.51 15.27 6.33
CA LEU A 73 -6.36 14.58 7.30
C LEU A 73 -7.83 15.03 7.17
N ASP A 74 -8.09 16.33 7.07
CA ASP A 74 -9.42 16.87 6.79
C ASP A 74 -10.01 16.30 5.48
N ALA A 75 -9.16 16.06 4.48
CA ALA A 75 -9.59 15.49 3.22
C ALA A 75 -9.87 13.99 3.32
N VAL A 76 -9.16 13.25 4.19
CA VAL A 76 -9.47 11.85 4.51
C VAL A 76 -10.83 11.77 5.20
N ASP A 77 -11.09 12.62 6.19
CA ASP A 77 -12.38 12.69 6.89
C ASP A 77 -13.51 13.04 5.91
N ALA A 78 -13.30 14.02 5.04
CA ALA A 78 -14.29 14.39 4.03
C ALA A 78 -14.55 13.28 3.02
N LEU A 79 -13.50 12.60 2.55
CA LEU A 79 -13.60 11.50 1.58
C LEU A 79 -14.36 10.30 2.17
N THR A 80 -14.17 10.04 3.46
CA THR A 80 -14.77 8.89 4.15
C THR A 80 -16.09 9.22 4.87
N ASP A 81 -16.59 10.45 4.78
CA ASP A 81 -17.74 10.96 5.57
C ASP A 81 -17.56 10.71 7.09
N GLY A 82 -16.36 11.04 7.59
CA GLY A 82 -15.94 10.82 8.99
C GLY A 82 -15.86 9.33 9.32
N GLY A 83 -15.38 8.50 8.39
CA GLY A 83 -15.25 7.06 8.54
C GLY A 83 -16.48 6.23 8.13
N LYS A 84 -17.65 6.83 7.89
CA LYS A 84 -18.86 6.07 7.52
C LYS A 84 -18.75 5.32 6.18
N LYS A 85 -17.86 5.77 5.30
CA LYS A 85 -17.60 5.20 3.97
C LYS A 85 -16.25 4.49 3.89
N ILE A 86 -15.60 4.19 5.01
CA ILE A 86 -14.21 3.69 4.97
C ILE A 86 -14.05 2.40 4.15
N ASP A 87 -14.96 1.44 4.33
CA ASP A 87 -14.96 0.17 3.60
C ASP A 87 -15.20 0.38 2.08
N GLU A 88 -16.09 1.30 1.72
CA GLU A 88 -16.36 1.71 0.33
C GLU A 88 -15.10 2.28 -0.31
N ILE A 89 -14.44 3.22 0.39
CA ILE A 89 -13.21 3.87 -0.07
C ILE A 89 -12.06 2.88 -0.20
N HIS A 90 -11.89 1.96 0.74
CA HIS A 90 -10.88 0.90 0.67
C HIS A 90 -11.12 0.01 -0.56
N THR A 91 -12.37 -0.41 -0.77
CA THR A 91 -12.76 -1.25 -1.92
C THR A 91 -12.46 -0.54 -3.25
N GLU A 92 -12.88 0.72 -3.39
CA GLU A 92 -12.61 1.51 -4.60
C GLU A 92 -11.12 1.69 -4.88
N LEU A 93 -10.30 1.93 -3.84
CA LEU A 93 -8.85 2.08 -3.98
C LEU A 93 -8.17 0.78 -4.39
N VAL A 94 -8.59 -0.35 -3.80
CA VAL A 94 -8.10 -1.68 -4.18
C VAL A 94 -8.45 -1.98 -5.64
N GLU A 95 -9.67 -1.69 -6.09
CA GLU A 95 -10.07 -1.87 -7.49
C GLU A 95 -9.27 -0.99 -8.45
N GLU A 96 -9.07 0.29 -8.15
CA GLU A 96 -8.25 1.19 -8.98
C GLU A 96 -6.79 0.72 -9.06
N LEU A 97 -6.23 0.22 -7.95
CA LEU A 97 -4.87 -0.36 -7.93
C LEU A 97 -4.75 -1.58 -8.84
N LYS A 98 -5.74 -2.48 -8.81
CA LYS A 98 -5.80 -3.66 -9.70
C LYS A 98 -5.90 -3.26 -11.17
N ASN A 99 -6.68 -2.22 -11.47
CA ASN A 99 -6.85 -1.70 -12.83
C ASN A 99 -5.59 -0.99 -13.35
N SER A 100 -4.67 -0.60 -12.46
CA SER A 100 -3.38 -0.05 -12.86
C SER A 100 -2.39 -1.14 -13.24
N GLY A 101 -2.05 -1.22 -14.53
CA GLY A 101 -0.96 -2.08 -15.00
C GLY A 101 0.43 -1.75 -14.42
N PHE A 102 0.61 -0.62 -13.72
CA PHE A 102 1.85 -0.32 -13.00
C PHE A 102 1.84 -0.92 -11.60
N PHE A 103 0.74 -0.74 -10.86
CA PHE A 103 0.63 -1.26 -9.50
C PHE A 103 0.39 -2.77 -9.49
N SER A 104 -0.42 -3.32 -10.40
CA SER A 104 -0.61 -4.76 -10.51
C SER A 104 0.72 -5.50 -10.71
N ARG A 105 1.56 -5.05 -11.64
CA ARG A 105 2.92 -5.59 -11.84
C ARG A 105 3.82 -5.44 -10.61
N ALA A 106 3.73 -4.32 -9.89
CA ALA A 106 4.50 -4.12 -8.67
C ALA A 106 4.06 -5.09 -7.56
N ILE A 107 2.76 -5.30 -7.40
CA ILE A 107 2.19 -6.21 -6.41
C ILE A 107 2.53 -7.67 -6.77
N GLU A 108 2.43 -8.06 -8.04
CA GLU A 108 2.84 -9.39 -8.52
C GLU A 108 4.33 -9.66 -8.24
N SER A 109 5.20 -8.70 -8.55
CA SER A 109 6.63 -8.81 -8.27
C SER A 109 6.92 -8.92 -6.77
N TYR A 110 6.18 -8.18 -5.96
CA TYR A 110 6.29 -8.23 -4.50
C TYR A 110 5.82 -9.58 -3.95
N LYS A 111 4.66 -10.09 -4.40
CA LYS A 111 4.16 -11.42 -4.07
C LYS A 111 5.21 -12.50 -4.37
N LYS A 112 5.83 -12.47 -5.56
CA LYS A 112 6.89 -13.42 -5.91
C LYS A 112 8.08 -13.35 -4.94
N THR A 113 8.47 -12.14 -4.53
CA THR A 113 9.55 -11.95 -3.55
C THR A 113 9.20 -12.57 -2.20
N ILE A 114 7.94 -12.44 -1.77
CA ILE A 114 7.45 -13.07 -0.53
C ILE A 114 7.43 -14.61 -0.67
N GLU A 115 6.96 -15.14 -1.81
CA GLU A 115 6.94 -16.58 -2.10
C GLU A 115 8.35 -17.19 -2.06
N ASP A 116 9.31 -16.55 -2.75
CA ASP A 116 10.71 -16.96 -2.75
C ASP A 116 11.29 -16.92 -1.32
N GLY A 117 10.97 -15.87 -0.55
CA GLY A 117 11.37 -15.73 0.85
C GLY A 117 10.79 -16.81 1.76
N LEU A 118 9.52 -17.19 1.55
CA LEU A 118 8.86 -18.27 2.28
C LEU A 118 9.52 -19.62 2.01
N GLU A 119 9.85 -19.91 0.74
CA GLU A 119 10.56 -21.14 0.39
C GLU A 119 11.92 -21.23 1.09
N MET A 120 12.65 -20.11 1.18
CA MET A 120 13.91 -20.04 1.92
C MET A 120 13.72 -20.24 3.43
N LEU A 121 12.68 -19.66 4.04
CA LEU A 121 12.38 -19.85 5.47
C LEU A 121 12.06 -21.30 5.79
N LYS A 122 11.27 -21.97 4.93
CA LYS A 122 10.92 -23.40 5.09
C LYS A 122 12.11 -24.35 4.99
N LYS A 123 13.21 -23.93 4.36
CA LYS A 123 14.46 -24.71 4.26
C LYS A 123 15.40 -24.53 5.48
N LYS A 124 15.14 -23.55 6.35
CA LYS A 124 15.93 -23.33 7.57
C LYS A 124 15.48 -24.28 8.69
N ASP A 125 16.29 -24.35 9.74
CA ASP A 125 15.94 -25.08 10.96
C ASP A 125 14.59 -24.59 11.51
N GLN A 126 13.73 -25.54 11.87
CA GLN A 126 12.39 -25.26 12.40
C GLN A 126 12.49 -24.95 13.90
N THR A 127 12.99 -23.75 14.20
CA THR A 127 12.88 -23.15 15.52
C THR A 127 11.52 -22.49 15.67
N GLU A 128 11.06 -22.29 16.90
CA GLU A 128 9.81 -21.57 17.19
C GLU A 128 9.76 -20.20 16.49
N ASP A 129 10.87 -19.46 16.51
CA ASP A 129 10.99 -18.19 15.78
C ASP A 129 10.82 -18.36 14.26
N ASN A 130 11.39 -19.40 13.66
CA ASN A 130 11.27 -19.64 12.23
C ASN A 130 9.84 -20.06 11.85
N GLU A 131 9.20 -20.89 12.67
CA GLU A 131 7.79 -21.28 12.49
C GLU A 131 6.84 -20.07 12.59
N ASN A 132 7.08 -19.18 13.55
CA ASN A 132 6.33 -17.92 13.69
C ASN A 132 6.50 -17.03 12.45
N ASN A 133 7.72 -16.93 11.92
CA ASN A 133 7.98 -16.19 10.68
C ASN A 133 7.29 -16.80 9.47
N ILE A 134 7.32 -18.14 9.33
CA ILE A 134 6.61 -18.86 8.26
C ILE A 134 5.11 -18.56 8.31
N MET A 135 4.49 -18.69 9.48
CA MET A 135 3.06 -18.40 9.65
C MET A 135 2.71 -16.94 9.31
N ALA A 136 3.55 -15.99 9.72
CA ALA A 136 3.32 -14.57 9.42
C ALA A 136 3.37 -14.31 7.91
N VAL A 137 4.36 -14.89 7.21
CA VAL A 137 4.50 -14.76 5.76
C VAL A 137 3.37 -15.46 5.00
N GLU A 138 2.94 -16.65 5.44
CA GLU A 138 1.80 -17.35 4.85
C GLU A 138 0.49 -16.56 4.97
N ARG A 139 0.26 -15.88 6.10
CA ARG A 139 -0.90 -14.99 6.26
C ARG A 139 -0.86 -13.82 5.28
N GLN A 140 0.30 -13.21 5.08
CA GLN A 140 0.45 -12.12 4.09
C GLN A 140 0.16 -12.61 2.67
N LEU A 141 0.65 -13.80 2.29
CA LEU A 141 0.37 -14.38 0.98
C LEU A 141 -1.11 -14.74 0.80
N THR A 142 -1.77 -15.27 1.83
CA THR A 142 -3.22 -15.52 1.78
C THR A 142 -3.98 -14.24 1.51
N LEU A 143 -3.68 -13.17 2.28
CA LEU A 143 -4.35 -11.88 2.11
C LEU A 143 -4.10 -11.28 0.72
N LEU A 144 -2.87 -11.36 0.21
CA LEU A 144 -2.54 -10.95 -1.16
C LEU A 144 -3.36 -11.72 -2.19
N ASN A 145 -3.45 -13.04 -2.05
CA ASN A 145 -4.15 -13.90 -3.01
C ASN A 145 -5.67 -13.69 -3.01
N GLU A 146 -6.27 -13.43 -1.86
CA GLU A 146 -7.70 -13.11 -1.75
C GLU A 146 -8.03 -11.74 -2.38
N ASN A 147 -7.04 -10.86 -2.46
CA ASN A 147 -7.19 -9.49 -2.93
C ASN A 147 -6.52 -9.23 -4.29
N LEU A 148 -6.01 -10.24 -5.01
CA LEU A 148 -5.53 -10.11 -6.39
C LEU A 148 -6.60 -10.60 -7.36
#